data_AF-A0AAD0HKP6-F1
#
_entry.id   AF-A0AAD0HKP6-F1
#
_cell.length_a   1.000
_cell.length_b   1.000
_cell.length_c   1.000
_cell.angle_alpha   90.00
_cell.angle_beta   90.00
_cell.angle_gamma   90.00
#
_symmetry.space_group_name_H-M   'P 1'
#
loop_
_entity.id
_entity.type
_entity.pdbx_description
1 polymer ?
#
loop_
_entity_poly.entity_id
_entity_poly.type
_entity_poly.pdbx_seq_one_letter_code
_entity_poly.pdbx_strand_id
1 'polypeptide(L)'
;MIKEMKNQFMQTSFVSIVWLTLILSMTNRSITIPFGYVWHIIAIGTLAGIVFGVIYPLLWNYFTFPAPVNILISTAVNLAFQLGAVALYSTALLELIMPYFIGIAFLTLAGHIIAFLFYKKHQNQKMAQALNRLKPQS
;
A
#
# COMPACT_ATOMS: atom_id res chain seq x y z
N MET A 1 -0.67 -14.98 -11.77
CA MET A 1 -0.81 -15.09 -10.30
C MET A 1 0.51 -15.27 -9.55
N ILE A 2 0.99 -16.46 -9.20
CA ILE A 2 2.14 -16.60 -8.26
C ILE A 2 3.41 -15.90 -8.75
N LYS A 3 3.79 -16.09 -10.03
CA LYS A 3 4.98 -15.43 -10.62
C LYS A 3 4.87 -13.90 -10.60
N GLU A 4 3.68 -13.38 -10.86
CA GLU A 4 3.39 -11.95 -10.88
C GLU A 4 3.44 -11.36 -9.47
N MET A 5 2.78 -12.00 -8.50
CA MET A 5 2.79 -11.56 -7.10
C MET A 5 4.20 -11.66 -6.50
N LYS A 6 4.98 -12.70 -6.84
CA LYS A 6 6.40 -12.75 -6.49
C LYS A 6 7.16 -11.54 -7.02
N ASN A 7 6.92 -11.15 -8.28
CA ASN A 7 7.60 -10.01 -8.87
C ASN A 7 7.17 -8.69 -8.21
N GLN A 8 5.86 -8.49 -7.99
CA GLN A 8 5.32 -7.30 -7.33
C GLN A 8 5.79 -7.20 -5.88
N PHE A 9 5.83 -8.31 -5.14
CA PHE A 9 6.41 -8.41 -3.81
C PHE A 9 7.87 -7.93 -3.82
N MET A 10 8.72 -8.55 -4.65
CA MET A 10 10.14 -8.22 -4.73
C MET A 10 10.36 -6.75 -5.11
N GLN A 11 9.63 -6.26 -6.12
CA GLN A 11 9.73 -4.87 -6.57
C GLN A 11 9.34 -3.90 -5.48
N THR A 12 8.20 -4.12 -4.83
CA THR A 12 7.71 -3.23 -3.78
C THR A 12 8.64 -3.23 -2.58
N SER A 13 9.03 -4.42 -2.09
CA SER A 13 9.95 -4.52 -0.96
C SER A 13 11.26 -3.83 -1.24
N PHE A 14 11.84 -4.04 -2.42
CA PHE A 14 13.10 -3.40 -2.79
C PHE A 14 12.96 -1.88 -2.85
N VAL A 15 11.93 -1.36 -3.53
CA VAL A 15 11.68 0.08 -3.62
C VAL A 15 11.50 0.69 -2.23
N SER A 16 10.75 0.04 -1.34
CA SER A 16 10.55 0.50 0.04
C SER A 16 11.84 0.53 0.85
N ILE A 17 12.70 -0.50 0.75
CA ILE A 17 14.00 -0.53 1.42
C ILE A 17 14.89 0.62 0.94
N VAL A 18 14.99 0.79 -0.38
CA VAL A 18 15.79 1.87 -0.99
C VAL A 18 15.26 3.23 -0.54
N TRP A 19 13.95 3.43 -0.60
CA TRP A 19 13.31 4.69 -0.21
C TRP A 19 13.54 5.04 1.25
N LEU A 20 13.37 4.08 2.17
CA LEU A 20 13.65 4.30 3.59
C LEU A 20 15.12 4.58 3.86
N THR A 21 16.01 3.87 3.19
CA THR A 21 17.46 4.10 3.30
C THR A 21 17.82 5.51 2.84
N LEU A 22 17.21 6.00 1.74
CA LEU A 22 17.39 7.37 1.26
C LEU A 22 16.88 8.40 2.28
N ILE A 23 15.67 8.19 2.83
CA ILE A 23 15.13 9.08 3.87
C ILE A 23 16.09 9.15 5.06
N LEU A 24 16.53 8.01 5.57
CA LEU A 24 17.48 7.95 6.70
C LEU A 24 18.81 8.63 6.39
N SER A 25 19.34 8.42 5.18
CA SER A 25 20.58 9.06 4.75
C SER A 25 20.46 10.59 4.65
N MET A 26 19.26 11.11 4.35
CA MET A 26 19.02 12.55 4.23
C MET A 26 18.75 13.21 5.58
N THR A 27 18.05 12.53 6.49
CA THR A 27 17.61 13.09 7.78
C THR A 27 18.64 12.91 8.90
N ASN A 28 19.42 11.82 8.88
CA ASN A 28 20.33 11.44 9.97
C ASN A 28 21.81 11.60 9.59
N ARG A 29 22.19 12.74 9.00
CA ARG A 29 23.55 12.98 8.49
C ARG A 29 24.67 12.92 9.53
N SER A 30 24.35 13.07 10.82
CA SER A 30 25.31 13.13 11.93
C SER A 30 25.05 12.09 13.02
N ILE A 31 24.06 11.20 12.83
CA ILE A 31 23.67 10.20 13.84
C ILE A 31 24.22 8.84 13.44
N THR A 32 24.95 8.19 14.35
CA THR A 32 25.43 6.82 14.17
C THR A 32 24.27 5.85 14.33
N ILE A 33 23.88 5.18 13.25
CA ILE A 33 22.81 4.17 13.28
C ILE A 33 23.42 2.82 13.68
N PRO A 34 22.91 2.14 14.73
CA PRO A 34 23.37 0.80 15.07
C PRO A 34 23.17 -0.16 13.90
N PHE A 35 24.14 -1.03 13.62
CA PHE A 35 24.05 -1.97 12.50
C PHE A 35 22.78 -2.82 12.53
N GLY A 36 22.30 -3.20 13.73
CA GLY A 36 21.05 -3.96 13.90
C GLY A 36 19.79 -3.26 13.36
N TYR A 37 19.81 -1.94 13.18
CA TYR A 37 18.69 -1.20 12.61
C TYR A 37 18.42 -1.55 11.13
N VAL A 38 19.39 -2.14 10.43
CA VAL A 38 19.17 -2.64 9.06
C VAL A 38 18.01 -3.64 8.98
N TRP A 39 17.82 -4.43 10.04
CA TRP A 39 16.72 -5.39 10.11
C TRP A 39 15.35 -4.72 10.22
N HIS A 40 15.27 -3.53 10.81
CA HIS A 40 14.04 -2.74 10.83
C HIS A 40 13.68 -2.27 9.42
N ILE A 41 14.67 -1.78 8.64
CA ILE A 41 14.47 -1.36 7.25
C ILE A 41 13.99 -2.54 6.39
N ILE A 42 14.66 -3.70 6.50
CA ILE A 42 14.29 -4.92 5.77
C ILE A 42 12.87 -5.38 6.17
N ALA A 43 12.53 -5.33 7.46
CA ALA A 43 11.21 -5.70 7.95
C ALA A 43 10.12 -4.79 7.39
N ILE A 44 10.31 -3.47 7.40
CA ILE A 44 9.35 -2.52 6.84
C ILE A 44 9.17 -2.75 5.34
N GLY A 45 10.27 -2.93 4.60
CA GLY A 45 10.20 -3.25 3.17
C GLY A 45 9.48 -4.57 2.89
N THR A 46 9.72 -5.59 3.71
CA THR A 46 9.02 -6.88 3.61
C THR A 46 7.52 -6.70 3.86
N LEU A 47 7.14 -5.96 4.89
CA LEU A 47 5.72 -5.64 5.17
C LEU A 47 5.07 -4.89 4.01
N ALA A 48 5.76 -3.91 3.41
CA ALA A 48 5.26 -3.19 2.24
C ALA A 48 5.04 -4.15 1.05
N GLY A 49 5.97 -5.06 0.81
CA GLY A 49 5.84 -6.10 -0.21
C GLY A 49 4.66 -7.03 0.03
N ILE A 50 4.43 -7.46 1.28
CA ILE A 50 3.27 -8.28 1.64
C ILE A 50 1.98 -7.51 1.36
N VAL A 51 1.86 -6.28 1.84
CA VAL A 51 0.61 -5.53 1.73
C VAL A 51 0.33 -5.12 0.28
N PHE A 52 1.25 -4.41 -0.36
CA PHE A 52 0.98 -3.84 -1.68
C PHE A 52 1.36 -4.79 -2.83
N GLY A 53 2.30 -5.70 -2.64
CA GLY A 53 2.74 -6.65 -3.66
C GLY A 53 2.00 -7.99 -3.64
N VAL A 54 1.28 -8.31 -2.56
CA VAL A 54 0.53 -9.58 -2.43
C VAL A 54 -0.92 -9.37 -2.04
N ILE A 55 -1.20 -8.79 -0.87
CA ILE A 55 -2.58 -8.68 -0.35
C ILE A 55 -3.46 -7.83 -1.26
N TYR A 56 -2.97 -6.67 -1.69
CA TYR A 56 -3.73 -5.77 -2.56
C TYR A 56 -4.03 -6.42 -3.92
N PRO A 57 -3.06 -6.99 -4.65
CA PRO A 57 -3.32 -7.76 -5.86
C PRO A 57 -4.32 -8.91 -5.66
N LEU A 58 -4.19 -9.69 -4.57
CA LEU A 58 -5.14 -10.76 -4.25
C LEU A 58 -6.56 -10.22 -4.11
N LEU A 59 -6.72 -9.18 -3.32
CA LEU A 59 -8.02 -8.62 -2.97
C LEU A 59 -8.73 -8.02 -4.19
N TRP A 60 -7.98 -7.32 -5.05
CA TRP A 60 -8.56 -6.56 -6.17
C TRP A 60 -8.61 -7.33 -7.50
N ASN A 61 -7.71 -8.30 -7.73
CA ASN A 61 -7.63 -9.01 -9.02
C ASN A 61 -8.08 -10.46 -8.96
N TYR A 62 -8.05 -11.10 -7.78
CA TYR A 62 -8.26 -12.54 -7.66
C TYR A 62 -9.47 -12.89 -6.78
N PHE A 63 -9.77 -12.11 -5.75
CA PHE A 63 -10.96 -12.31 -4.93
C PHE A 63 -12.22 -11.72 -5.57
N THR A 64 -13.35 -12.40 -5.36
CA THR A 64 -14.67 -12.04 -5.90
C THR A 64 -15.53 -11.28 -4.89
N PHE A 65 -14.92 -10.67 -3.88
CA PHE A 65 -15.64 -9.92 -2.87
C PHE A 65 -16.25 -8.64 -3.44
N PRO A 66 -17.39 -8.18 -2.89
CA PRO A 66 -17.96 -6.90 -3.29
C PRO A 66 -17.04 -5.75 -2.87
N ALA A 67 -17.03 -4.68 -3.67
CA ALA A 67 -16.11 -3.55 -3.48
C ALA A 67 -16.08 -2.95 -2.06
N PRO A 68 -17.21 -2.78 -1.33
CA PRO A 68 -17.17 -2.30 0.05
C PRO A 68 -16.33 -3.17 0.98
N VAL A 69 -16.37 -4.50 0.80
CA VAL A 69 -15.58 -5.44 1.59
C VAL A 69 -14.10 -5.30 1.27
N ASN A 70 -13.75 -5.19 -0.02
CA ASN A 70 -12.37 -4.93 -0.43
C ASN A 70 -11.81 -3.62 0.12
N ILE A 71 -12.62 -2.56 0.15
CA ILE A 71 -12.24 -1.26 0.73
C ILE A 71 -11.97 -1.40 2.23
N LEU A 72 -12.85 -2.08 2.97
CA LEU A 72 -12.67 -2.29 4.41
C LEU A 72 -11.43 -3.10 4.72
N ILE A 73 -11.21 -4.22 4.02
CA ILE A 73 -10.02 -5.07 4.22
C ILE A 73 -8.76 -4.32 3.86
N SER A 74 -8.74 -3.61 2.70
CA SER A 74 -7.59 -2.78 2.30
C SER A 74 -7.28 -1.75 3.37
N THR A 75 -8.31 -1.06 3.89
CA THR A 75 -8.13 -0.04 4.94
C THR A 75 -7.55 -0.64 6.21
N ALA A 76 -8.09 -1.76 6.70
CA ALA A 76 -7.61 -2.41 7.92
C ALA A 76 -6.15 -2.88 7.77
N VAL A 77 -5.83 -3.56 6.67
CA VAL A 77 -4.48 -4.04 6.37
C VAL A 77 -3.51 -2.86 6.23
N ASN A 78 -3.93 -1.77 5.58
CA ASN A 78 -3.10 -0.59 5.41
C ASN A 78 -2.82 0.09 6.76
N LEU A 79 -3.81 0.22 7.63
CA LEU A 79 -3.62 0.79 8.97
C LEU A 79 -2.69 -0.08 9.82
N ALA A 80 -2.86 -1.40 9.78
CA ALA A 80 -1.94 -2.32 10.44
C ALA A 80 -0.50 -2.18 9.92
N PHE A 81 -0.34 -2.04 8.59
CA PHE A 81 0.96 -1.76 7.98
C PHE A 81 1.54 -0.42 8.42
N GLN A 82 0.77 0.66 8.38
CA GLN A 82 1.24 1.99 8.79
C GLN A 82 1.72 1.98 10.24
N LEU A 83 0.92 1.42 11.16
CA LEU A 83 1.30 1.31 12.57
C LEU A 83 2.54 0.43 12.75
N GLY A 84 2.57 -0.75 12.12
CA GLY A 84 3.72 -1.66 12.20
C GLY A 84 4.99 -1.05 11.62
N ALA A 85 4.89 -0.34 10.49
CA ALA A 85 6.01 0.32 9.85
C ALA A 85 6.57 1.46 10.72
N VAL A 86 5.69 2.29 11.30
CA VAL A 86 6.13 3.38 12.20
C VAL A 86 6.70 2.80 13.49
N ALA A 87 6.10 1.75 14.06
CA ALA A 87 6.63 1.07 15.24
C ALA A 87 8.04 0.50 15.01
N LEU A 88 8.27 -0.12 13.84
CA LEU A 88 9.60 -0.60 13.44
C LEU A 88 10.58 0.56 13.19
N TYR A 89 10.09 1.68 12.66
CA TYR A 89 10.94 2.83 12.37
C TYR A 89 11.36 3.57 13.66
N SER A 90 10.40 3.89 14.55
CA SER A 90 10.65 4.58 15.81
C SER A 90 9.42 4.52 16.71
N THR A 91 9.59 4.01 17.94
CA THR A 91 8.54 4.02 18.97
C THR A 91 8.14 5.43 19.39
N ALA A 92 9.09 6.37 19.45
CA ALA A 92 8.79 7.77 19.76
C ALA A 92 7.88 8.41 18.69
N LEU A 93 8.10 8.10 17.41
CA LEU A 93 7.20 8.56 16.35
C LEU A 93 5.84 7.87 16.43
N LEU A 94 5.79 6.59 16.82
CA LEU A 94 4.53 5.88 17.03
C LEU A 94 3.69 6.57 18.13
N GLU A 95 4.31 6.88 19.27
CA GLU A 95 3.67 7.59 20.38
C GLU A 95 3.18 8.98 19.95
N LEU A 96 3.96 9.68 19.12
CA LEU A 96 3.59 10.98 18.57
C LEU A 96 2.35 10.93 17.68
N ILE A 97 2.21 9.90 16.84
CA ILE A 97 1.08 9.79 15.91
C ILE A 97 -0.17 9.17 16.52
N MET A 98 -0.03 8.39 17.60
CA MET A 98 -1.12 7.62 18.19
C MET A 98 -2.37 8.45 18.57
N PRO A 99 -2.23 9.67 19.14
CA PRO A 99 -3.39 10.53 19.43
C PRO A 99 -4.21 10.90 18.18
N TYR A 100 -3.57 10.91 17.01
CA TYR A 100 -4.19 11.25 15.72
C TYR A 100 -4.66 10.01 14.94
N PHE A 101 -4.54 8.80 15.51
CA PHE A 101 -4.82 7.55 14.81
C PHE A 101 -6.23 7.50 14.20
N ILE A 102 -7.24 8.00 14.90
CA ILE A 102 -8.62 8.04 14.39
C ILE A 102 -8.71 8.91 13.12
N GLY A 103 -8.02 10.06 13.11
CA GLY A 103 -7.96 10.94 11.93
C GLY A 103 -7.24 10.27 10.77
N ILE A 104 -6.13 9.59 11.04
CA ILE A 104 -5.37 8.81 10.04
C ILE A 104 -6.24 7.68 9.46
N ALA A 105 -7.00 6.98 10.31
CA ALA A 105 -7.92 5.91 9.91
C ALA A 105 -9.02 6.44 8.98
N PHE A 106 -9.63 7.57 9.34
CA PHE A 106 -10.65 8.20 8.50
C PHE A 106 -10.08 8.66 7.15
N LEU A 107 -8.92 9.30 7.16
CA LEU A 107 -8.24 9.77 5.93
C LEU A 107 -7.84 8.59 5.04
N THR A 108 -7.36 7.50 5.63
CA THR A 108 -7.02 6.27 4.91
C THR A 108 -8.27 5.64 4.26
N LEU A 109 -9.39 5.58 4.98
CA LEU A 109 -10.65 5.08 4.42
C LEU A 109 -11.15 5.96 3.28
N ALA A 110 -11.16 7.29 3.48
CA ALA A 110 -11.55 8.24 2.46
C ALA A 110 -10.69 8.11 1.19
N GLY A 111 -9.38 7.96 1.36
CA GLY A 111 -8.45 7.71 0.26
C GLY A 111 -8.78 6.45 -0.54
N HIS A 112 -9.09 5.33 0.14
CA HIS A 112 -9.50 4.09 -0.54
C HIS A 112 -10.83 4.24 -1.28
N ILE A 113 -11.81 4.94 -0.70
CA ILE A 113 -13.09 5.22 -1.36
C ILE A 113 -12.85 6.05 -2.61
N ILE A 114 -12.06 7.12 -2.53
CA ILE A 114 -11.74 7.99 -3.67
C ILE A 114 -11.03 7.17 -4.76
N ALA A 115 -9.99 6.42 -4.41
CA ALA A 115 -9.26 5.57 -5.36
C ALA A 115 -10.18 4.57 -6.07
N PHE A 116 -11.11 3.95 -5.33
CA PHE A 116 -12.12 3.06 -5.91
C PHE A 116 -13.05 3.79 -6.89
N LEU A 117 -13.53 4.99 -6.54
CA LEU A 117 -14.39 5.78 -7.44
C LEU A 117 -13.67 6.14 -8.75
N PHE A 118 -12.39 6.51 -8.67
CA PHE A 118 -11.56 6.75 -9.85
C PHE A 118 -11.39 5.48 -10.69
N TYR A 119 -11.07 4.36 -10.05
CA TYR A 119 -10.88 3.08 -10.75
C TYR A 119 -12.18 2.63 -11.45
N LYS A 120 -13.32 2.69 -10.75
CA LYS A 120 -14.64 2.38 -11.31
C LYS A 120 -14.96 3.24 -12.53
N LYS A 121 -14.71 4.55 -12.45
CA LYS A 121 -14.93 5.47 -13.58
C LYS A 121 -14.08 5.07 -14.79
N HIS A 122 -12.81 4.78 -14.58
CA HIS A 122 -11.89 4.36 -15.64
C HIS A 122 -12.32 3.04 -16.28
N GLN A 123 -12.70 2.05 -15.47
CA GLN A 123 -13.16 0.76 -15.96
C GLN A 123 -14.45 0.87 -16.77
N ASN A 124 -15.40 1.68 -16.30
CA ASN A 124 -16.65 1.95 -17.03
C ASN A 124 -16.40 2.60 -18.38
N GLN A 125 -15.46 3.55 -18.46
CA GLN A 125 -15.08 4.18 -19.73
C GLN A 125 -14.46 3.19 -20.71
N LYS A 126 -13.55 2.33 -20.24
CA LYS A 126 -12.96 1.27 -21.08
C LYS A 126 -14.01 0.32 -21.62
N MET A 127 -14.97 -0.08 -20.78
CA MET A 127 -16.03 -1.00 -21.19
C MET A 127 -16.99 -0.35 -22.18
N ALA A 128 -17.37 0.92 -21.97
CA ALA A 128 -18.19 1.68 -22.92
C ALA A 128 -17.50 1.81 -24.28
N GLN A 129 -16.19 2.07 -24.31
CA GLN A 129 -15.41 2.13 -25.55
C GLN A 129 -15.33 0.77 -26.25
N ALA A 130 -15.15 -0.32 -25.50
CA ALA A 130 -15.15 -1.66 -26.07
C ALA A 130 -16.49 -2.01 -26.71
N LEU A 131 -17.61 -1.70 -26.03
CA LEU A 131 -18.96 -1.90 -26.56
C LEU A 131 -19.24 -1.05 -27.81
N ASN A 132 -18.82 0.22 -27.80
CA ASN A 132 -18.99 1.11 -28.96
C ASN A 132 -18.20 0.64 -30.20
N ARG A 133 -17.07 -0.05 -30.00
CA ARG A 133 -16.29 -0.66 -31.10
C ARG A 133 -16.91 -1.95 -31.64
N LEU A 134 -17.71 -2.65 -30.83
CA LEU A 134 -18.42 -3.86 -31.23
C LEU A 134 -19.78 -3.56 -31.88
N LYS A 135 -20.28 -2.33 -31.76
CA LYS A 135 -21.51 -1.90 -32.43
C LYS A 135 -21.21 -1.69 -33.93
N PRO A 136 -21.90 -2.38 -34.86
CA PRO A 136 -21.74 -2.11 -36.29
C PRO A 136 -22.13 -0.66 -36.56
N GLN A 137 -21.36 0.03 -37.40
CA GLN A 137 -21.79 1.30 -37.97
C GLN A 137 -22.92 1.00 -38.95
N SER A 138 -24.16 1.09 -38.48
CA SER A 138 -25.37 1.13 -39.31
C SER A 138 -25.56 2.52 -39.89
#